data_AF-A0A820K3R2-F1
#
_entry.id   AF-A0A820K3R2-F1
#
_cell.length_a   1.000
_cell.length_b   1.000
_cell.length_c   1.000
_cell.angle_alpha   90.00
_cell.angle_beta   90.00
_cell.angle_gamma   90.00
#
_symmetry.space_group_name_H-M   'P 1'
#
loop_
_entity.id
_entity.type
_entity.pdbx_description
1 polymer ?
#
loop_
_entity_poly.entity_id
_entity_poly.type
_entity_poly.pdbx_seq_one_letter_code
_entity_poly.pdbx_strand_id
1 'polypeptide(L)'
;NSLIIPTDRTILKRKRLRIGIIKSISFVIITNYTNNFGQNKTKYTGYICDLIELLKNKMGFIPDIQLLQSNKPYSESIEAVAKGHYDIIIGDVTITAARKELVDFSPIIIDTSIGIIARRTSNVNIDLLSF
;
A
#
# COMPACT_ATOMS: atom_id res chain seq x y z
N ASN A 1 8.42 28.38 0.29
CA ASN A 1 7.34 27.49 -0.19
C ASN A 1 6.07 27.73 0.61
N SER A 2 5.17 28.55 0.07
CA SER A 2 3.88 28.84 0.70
C SER A 2 3.01 27.59 0.66
N LEU A 3 2.58 27.11 1.83
CA LEU A 3 1.57 26.06 1.94
C LEU A 3 0.22 26.67 1.61
N ILE A 4 -0.11 26.74 0.31
CA ILE A 4 -1.44 27.09 -0.15
C ILE A 4 -2.36 25.97 0.34
N ILE A 5 -3.12 26.23 1.41
CA ILE A 5 -4.16 25.31 1.87
C ILE A 5 -5.30 25.45 0.86
N PRO A 6 -5.60 24.42 0.04
CA PRO A 6 -6.67 24.54 -0.94
C PRO A 6 -8.00 24.69 -0.20
N THR A 7 -8.69 25.80 -0.46
CA THR A 7 -9.99 26.13 0.16
C THR A 7 -11.12 25.23 -0.38
N ASP A 8 -10.90 24.57 -1.51
CA ASP A 8 -11.87 23.73 -2.20
C ASP A 8 -11.69 22.23 -1.88
N ARG A 9 -11.59 21.90 -0.58
CA ARG A 9 -11.61 20.49 -0.15
C ARG A 9 -13.02 19.96 -0.36
N THR A 10 -13.30 19.48 -1.57
CA THR A 10 -14.45 18.62 -1.83
C THR A 10 -14.49 17.56 -0.73
N ILE A 11 -15.57 17.56 0.04
CA ILE A 11 -15.70 16.67 1.20
C ILE A 11 -15.78 15.24 0.64
N LEU A 12 -14.79 14.40 0.94
CA LEU A 12 -14.77 12.97 0.54
C LEU A 12 -15.90 12.14 1.18
N LYS A 13 -16.68 12.77 2.06
CA LYS A 13 -17.82 12.17 2.75
C LYS A 13 -18.81 11.60 1.74
N ARG A 14 -19.11 10.31 1.89
CA ARG A 14 -19.99 9.49 1.04
C ARG A 14 -19.51 9.28 -0.40
N LYS A 15 -18.28 9.67 -0.76
CA LYS A 15 -17.68 9.33 -2.05
C LYS A 15 -17.11 7.91 -2.00
N ARG A 16 -17.38 7.11 -3.03
CA ARG A 16 -16.77 5.79 -3.19
C ARG A 16 -15.37 5.96 -3.76
N LEU A 17 -14.37 5.40 -3.09
CA LEU A 17 -12.98 5.41 -3.55
C LEU A 17 -12.55 4.00 -3.92
N ARG A 18 -12.07 3.81 -5.14
CA ARG A 18 -11.43 2.58 -5.64
C ARG A 18 -10.00 2.54 -5.15
N ILE A 19 -9.75 1.69 -4.17
CA ILE A 19 -8.47 1.58 -3.47
C ILE A 19 -7.78 0.28 -3.92
N GLY A 20 -6.72 0.42 -4.70
CA GLY A 20 -5.86 -0.71 -5.03
C GLY A 20 -4.92 -1.04 -3.87
N ILE A 21 -4.90 -2.29 -3.41
CA ILE A 21 -3.94 -2.78 -2.41
C ILE A 21 -3.02 -3.82 -3.03
N ILE A 22 -1.74 -3.78 -2.64
CA ILE A 22 -0.72 -4.72 -3.13
C ILE A 22 -0.48 -5.76 -2.03
N LYS A 23 -0.54 -7.05 -2.39
CA LYS A 23 -0.27 -8.14 -1.45
C LYS A 23 1.20 -8.06 -1.01
N SER A 24 1.43 -7.89 0.29
CA SER A 24 2.76 -7.89 0.88
C SER A 24 2.69 -8.54 2.26
N ILE A 25 3.61 -9.47 2.54
CA ILE A 25 3.64 -10.26 3.78
C ILE A 25 3.68 -9.40 5.05
N SER A 26 4.16 -8.16 4.94
CA SER A 26 4.32 -7.24 6.07
C SER A 26 3.13 -6.29 6.26
N PHE A 27 2.34 -6.04 5.21
CA PHE A 27 1.40 -4.91 5.18
C PHE A 27 -0.05 -5.30 4.86
N VAL A 28 -0.24 -6.34 4.03
CA VAL A 28 -1.54 -6.85 3.59
C VAL A 28 -1.52 -8.36 3.67
N ILE A 29 -2.14 -8.89 4.71
CA ILE A 29 -2.30 -10.33 4.93
C ILE A 29 -3.65 -10.74 4.37
N ILE A 30 -3.64 -11.81 3.58
CA ILE A 30 -4.83 -12.37 2.95
C ILE A 30 -5.10 -13.72 3.59
N THR A 31 -6.21 -13.83 4.32
CA THR A 31 -6.66 -15.09 4.89
C THR A 31 -7.94 -15.54 4.20
N ASN A 32 -7.96 -16.80 3.77
CA ASN A 32 -9.17 -17.42 3.26
C ASN A 32 -9.87 -18.16 4.39
N TYR A 33 -11.17 -17.97 4.52
CA TYR A 33 -11.98 -18.65 5.53
C TYR A 33 -13.33 -19.04 4.92
N THR A 34 -13.86 -20.18 5.35
CA THR A 34 -15.21 -20.59 4.98
C THR A 34 -16.19 -19.97 5.98
N ASN A 35 -17.19 -19.25 5.49
CA ASN A 35 -18.23 -18.71 6.37
C ASN A 35 -19.21 -19.82 6.81
N ASN A 36 -20.13 -19.47 7.71
CA ASN A 36 -21.16 -20.38 8.21
C ASN A 36 -22.13 -20.91 7.12
N PHE A 37 -22.04 -20.38 5.90
CA PHE A 37 -22.82 -20.78 4.73
C PHE A 37 -22.01 -21.64 3.74
N GLY A 38 -20.81 -22.10 4.11
CA GLY A 38 -19.96 -22.91 3.24
C GLY A 38 -19.25 -22.13 2.11
N GLN A 39 -19.35 -20.80 2.11
CA GLN A 39 -18.74 -19.96 1.07
C GLN A 39 -17.31 -19.59 1.46
N ASN A 40 -16.37 -19.80 0.54
CA ASN A 40 -15.01 -19.33 0.67
C ASN A 40 -14.99 -17.80 0.57
N LYS A 41 -14.59 -17.14 1.66
CA LYS A 41 -14.41 -15.70 1.72
C LYS A 41 -12.94 -15.37 1.94
N THR A 42 -12.54 -14.24 1.38
CA THR A 42 -11.21 -13.67 1.58
C THR A 42 -11.33 -12.52 2.57
N LYS A 43 -10.51 -12.55 3.61
CA LYS A 43 -10.35 -11.48 4.58
C LYS A 43 -9.00 -10.82 4.34
N TYR A 44 -9.04 -9.49 4.17
CA TYR A 44 -7.86 -8.66 4.16
C TYR A 44 -7.62 -8.15 5.58
N THR A 45 -6.43 -8.36 6.11
CA THR A 45 -5.99 -7.87 7.42
C THR A 45 -4.59 -7.26 7.32
N GLY A 46 -4.15 -6.59 8.38
CA GLY A 46 -2.82 -5.99 8.47
C GLY A 46 -2.87 -4.47 8.41
N TYR A 47 -1.67 -3.88 8.51
CA TYR A 47 -1.49 -2.45 8.73
C TYR A 47 -2.24 -1.55 7.73
N ILE A 48 -2.24 -1.92 6.44
CA ILE A 48 -2.92 -1.11 5.41
C ILE A 48 -4.45 -1.15 5.54
N CYS A 49 -5.02 -2.28 5.97
CA CYS A 49 -6.46 -2.37 6.20
C CYS A 49 -6.88 -1.48 7.36
N ASP A 50 -6.09 -1.47 8.44
CA ASP A 50 -6.33 -0.62 9.61
C ASP A 50 -6.17 0.87 9.26
N LEU A 51 -5.19 1.21 8.42
CA LEU A 51 -5.00 2.56 7.90
C LEU A 51 -6.20 3.03 7.07
N ILE A 52 -6.70 2.20 6.15
CA ILE A 52 -7.89 2.51 5.34
C ILE A 52 -9.11 2.73 6.24
N GLU A 53 -9.30 1.88 7.25
CA GLU A 53 -10.39 2.01 8.21
C GLU A 53 -10.30 3.31 9.01
N LEU A 54 -9.10 3.68 9.46
CA LEU A 54 -8.85 4.95 10.14
C LEU A 54 -9.11 6.16 9.23
N LEU A 55 -8.66 6.11 7.98
CA LEU A 55 -8.92 7.16 6.99
C LEU A 55 -10.42 7.27 6.68
N LYS A 56 -11.10 6.14 6.51
CA LYS A 56 -12.56 6.08 6.33
C LYS A 56 -13.28 6.77 7.48
N ASN A 57 -12.91 6.47 8.72
CA ASN A 57 -13.56 7.04 9.90
C ASN A 57 -13.29 8.54 10.05
N LYS A 58 -12.09 9.03 9.67
CA LYS A 58 -11.75 10.46 9.70
C LYS A 58 -12.38 11.26 8.57
N MET A 59 -12.47 10.70 7.37
CA MET A 59 -12.80 11.44 6.14
C MET A 59 -14.21 11.13 5.60
N GLY A 60 -14.81 10.01 6.02
CA GLY A 60 -16.18 9.62 5.71
C GLY A 60 -16.41 9.07 4.30
N PHE A 61 -15.36 8.67 3.57
CA PHE A 61 -15.51 8.01 2.27
C PHE A 61 -15.97 6.56 2.40
N ILE A 62 -16.32 5.94 1.27
CA ILE A 62 -16.72 4.53 1.18
C ILE A 62 -15.59 3.78 0.46
N PRO A 63 -14.81 2.93 1.15
CA PRO A 63 -13.72 2.19 0.52
C PRO A 63 -14.25 1.06 -0.38
N ASP A 64 -13.73 0.99 -1.60
CA ASP A 64 -13.87 -0.12 -2.54
C ASP A 64 -12.49 -0.74 -2.75
N ILE A 65 -12.13 -1.69 -1.89
CA ILE A 65 -10.80 -2.27 -1.82
C ILE A 65 -10.67 -3.37 -2.86
N GLN A 66 -9.65 -3.26 -3.71
CA GLN A 66 -9.36 -4.21 -4.77
C GLN A 66 -7.92 -4.69 -4.68
N LEU A 67 -7.72 -6.00 -4.72
CA LEU A 67 -6.39 -6.58 -4.71
C LEU A 67 -5.77 -6.47 -6.11
N LEU A 68 -4.63 -5.78 -6.19
CA LEU A 68 -3.81 -5.74 -7.39
C LEU A 68 -3.10 -7.08 -7.56
N GLN A 69 -3.03 -7.56 -8.81
CA GLN A 69 -2.43 -8.86 -9.10
C GLN A 69 -0.92 -8.83 -8.83
N SER A 70 -0.43 -9.75 -8.01
CA SER A 70 0.98 -9.81 -7.59
C SER A 70 1.95 -10.23 -8.71
N ASN A 71 1.45 -10.70 -9.84
CA ASN A 71 2.24 -11.07 -11.01
C ASN A 71 2.49 -9.88 -11.96
N LYS A 72 1.95 -8.70 -11.65
CA LYS A 72 2.15 -7.49 -12.46
C LYS A 72 3.25 -6.60 -11.87
N PRO A 73 4.06 -5.96 -12.71
CA PRO A 73 5.03 -4.97 -12.25
C PRO A 73 4.32 -3.78 -11.60
N TYR A 74 4.96 -3.20 -10.57
CA TYR A 74 4.45 -1.99 -9.89
C TYR A 74 4.14 -0.82 -10.84
N SER A 75 4.85 -0.73 -11.98
CA SER A 75 4.60 0.30 -12.98
C SER A 75 3.19 0.22 -13.56
N GLU A 76 2.63 -0.98 -13.77
CA GLU A 76 1.24 -1.13 -14.24
C GLU A 76 0.24 -0.62 -13.20
N SER A 77 0.50 -0.86 -11.91
CA SER A 77 -0.32 -0.32 -10.82
C SER A 77 -0.32 1.21 -10.85
N ILE A 78 0.86 1.82 -11.03
CA ILE A 78 1.00 3.29 -11.09
C ILE A 78 0.29 3.86 -12.32
N GLU A 79 0.45 3.24 -13.48
CA GLU A 79 -0.29 3.61 -14.68
C GLU A 79 -1.80 3.49 -14.51
N ALA A 80 -2.27 2.50 -13.75
CA ALA A 80 -3.70 2.33 -13.49
C ALA A 80 -4.28 3.48 -12.65
N VAL A 81 -3.49 4.10 -11.77
CA VAL A 81 -3.88 5.35 -11.10
C VAL A 81 -3.85 6.51 -12.09
N ALA A 82 -2.78 6.65 -12.88
CA ALA A 82 -2.66 7.72 -13.88
C ALA A 82 -3.81 7.71 -14.90
N LYS A 83 -4.31 6.52 -15.27
CA LYS A 83 -5.46 6.30 -16.17
C LYS A 83 -6.82 6.37 -15.45
N GLY A 84 -6.84 6.58 -14.13
CA GLY A 84 -8.07 6.70 -13.34
C GLY A 84 -8.84 5.38 -13.16
N HIS A 85 -8.19 4.22 -13.29
CA HIS A 85 -8.79 2.93 -12.95
C HIS A 85 -8.90 2.75 -11.43
N TYR A 86 -7.92 3.27 -10.69
CA TYR A 86 -7.92 3.37 -9.24
C TYR A 86 -7.82 4.84 -8.83
N ASP A 87 -8.49 5.21 -7.74
CA ASP A 87 -8.40 6.57 -7.20
C ASP A 87 -7.13 6.71 -6.35
N ILE A 88 -6.77 5.64 -5.63
CA ILE A 88 -5.52 5.54 -4.86
C ILE A 88 -4.99 4.10 -4.89
N ILE A 89 -3.67 3.96 -4.75
CA ILE A 89 -3.02 2.68 -4.47
C ILE A 89 -2.23 2.80 -3.17
N ILE A 90 -2.35 1.79 -2.31
CA ILE A 90 -1.64 1.72 -1.04
C ILE A 90 -0.86 0.41 -0.97
N GLY A 91 0.46 0.52 -0.82
CA GLY A 91 1.38 -0.60 -0.76
C GLY A 91 2.83 -0.15 -0.59
N ASP A 92 3.76 -1.10 -0.64
CA ASP A 92 5.21 -0.94 -0.62
C ASP A 92 5.75 -0.38 -1.95
N VAL A 93 5.29 0.81 -2.32
CA VAL A 93 5.66 1.49 -3.57
C VAL A 93 6.84 2.45 -3.33
N THR A 94 7.99 2.16 -3.94
CA THR A 94 9.13 3.08 -3.93
C THR A 94 8.83 4.34 -4.74
N ILE A 95 9.08 5.51 -4.15
CA ILE A 95 8.93 6.80 -4.84
C ILE A 95 10.17 7.04 -5.71
N THR A 96 9.99 7.21 -7.03
CA THR A 96 11.08 7.54 -7.97
C THR A 96 10.71 8.76 -8.80
N ALA A 97 11.70 9.42 -9.42
CA ALA A 97 11.46 10.57 -10.28
C ALA A 97 10.49 10.25 -11.43
N ALA A 98 10.73 9.16 -12.17
CA ALA A 98 9.88 8.72 -13.27
C ALA A 98 8.42 8.42 -12.84
N ARG A 99 8.22 7.96 -11.60
CA ARG A 99 6.86 7.70 -11.09
C ARG A 99 6.13 8.99 -10.73
N LYS A 100 6.84 10.00 -10.24
CA LYS A 100 6.28 11.34 -9.94
C LYS A 100 5.83 12.08 -11.18
N GLU A 101 6.34 11.73 -12.35
CA GLU A 101 5.86 12.29 -13.63
C GLU A 101 4.46 11.76 -14.01
N LEU A 102 4.04 10.62 -13.43
CA LEU A 102 2.77 9.96 -13.75
C LEU A 102 1.68 10.21 -12.70
N VAL A 103 2.06 10.28 -11.42
CA VAL A 103 1.12 10.37 -10.29
C VAL A 103 1.72 11.16 -9.13
N ASP A 104 0.84 11.72 -8.30
CA ASP A 104 1.23 12.32 -7.02
C ASP A 104 1.39 11.25 -5.92
N PHE A 105 2.31 11.52 -4.99
CA PHE A 105 2.57 10.67 -3.83
C PHE A 105 2.25 11.41 -2.53
N SER A 106 1.77 10.66 -1.53
CA SER A 106 1.75 11.15 -0.16
C SER A 106 3.18 11.32 0.38
N PRO A 107 3.35 12.00 1.53
CA PRO A 107 4.55 11.80 2.34
C PRO A 107 4.79 10.32 2.61
N ILE A 108 6.05 9.93 2.75
CA ILE A 108 6.45 8.55 3.07
C ILE A 108 5.86 8.20 4.44
N ILE A 109 5.03 7.15 4.47
CA ILE A 109 4.38 6.67 5.70
C ILE A 109 5.19 5.59 6.41
N ILE A 110 6.08 4.90 5.69
CA ILE A 110 6.96 3.86 6.19
C ILE A 110 8.34 4.11 5.58
N ASP A 111 9.32 4.41 6.43
CA ASP A 111 10.70 4.54 6.00
C ASP A 111 11.34 3.14 5.98
N THR A 112 11.85 2.72 4.82
CA THR A 112 12.43 1.39 4.63
C THR A 112 13.88 1.52 4.21
N SER A 113 14.78 0.88 4.95
CA SER A 113 16.19 0.73 4.60
C SER A 113 16.48 -0.64 4.00
N ILE A 114 17.53 -0.75 3.19
CA ILE A 114 18.01 -2.03 2.67
C ILE A 114 18.87 -2.68 3.75
N GLY A 115 18.51 -3.90 4.15
CA GLY A 115 19.29 -4.71 5.09
C GLY A 115 19.89 -5.93 4.40
N ILE A 116 21.14 -6.26 4.75
CA ILE A 116 21.79 -7.52 4.36
C ILE A 116 21.66 -8.51 5.52
N ILE A 117 21.15 -9.70 5.25
CA ILE A 117 20.98 -10.75 6.25
C ILE A 117 21.95 -11.90 5.92
N ALA A 118 22.83 -12.22 6.87
CA ALA A 118 23.75 -13.34 6.79
C ALA A 118 23.49 -14.35 7.92
N ARG A 119 23.84 -15.62 7.70
CA ARG A 119 23.76 -16.67 8.71
C ARG A 119 24.73 -16.36 9.85
N ARG A 120 24.26 -16.45 11.10
CA ARG A 120 25.15 -16.39 12.27
C ARG A 120 26.14 -17.56 12.23
N THR A 121 27.42 -17.29 12.00
CA THR A 121 28.50 -18.29 12.04
C THR A 121 28.99 -18.43 13.49
N SER A 122 29.01 -19.66 14.01
CA SER A 122 29.51 -19.96 15.36
C SER A 122 30.98 -20.39 15.39
N ASN A 123 31.54 -20.84 14.26
CA ASN A 123 32.83 -21.54 14.22
C ASN A 123 33.88 -20.91 13.27
N VAL A 124 33.56 -19.78 12.60
CA VAL A 124 34.52 -19.09 11.71
C VAL A 124 34.34 -17.57 11.86
N ASN A 125 35.45 -16.88 12.16
CA ASN A 125 35.52 -15.42 12.24
C ASN A 125 35.66 -14.84 10.81
N ILE A 126 34.55 -14.82 10.07
CA ILE A 126 34.45 -14.08 8.80
C ILE A 126 33.37 -13.03 9.02
N ASP A 127 33.77 -11.77 9.01
CA ASP A 127 32.83 -10.65 9.06
C ASP A 127 32.31 -10.34 7.65
N LEU A 128 31.16 -10.95 7.32
CA LEU A 128 30.46 -10.78 6.04
C LEU A 128 29.80 -9.41 5.87
N LEU A 129 29.83 -8.56 6.90
CA LEU A 129 29.16 -7.25 6.93
C LEU A 129 30.16 -6.09 7.17
N SER A 130 31.45 -6.33 6.94
CA SER A 130 32.55 -5.39 7.22
C SER A 130 32.72 -4.22 6.22
N PHE A 131 31.70 -3.95 5.40
CA PHE A 131 31.73 -2.87 4.41
C PHE A 131 31.33 -1.51 4.98
#